data_AF-A0A1I1H893-F1
#
_entry.id   AF-A0A1I1H893-F1
#
_cell.length_a   1.000
_cell.length_b   1.000
_cell.length_c   1.000
_cell.angle_alpha   90.00
_cell.angle_beta   90.00
_cell.angle_gamma   90.00
#
_symmetry.space_group_name_H-M   'P 1'
#
loop_
_entity.id
_entity.type
_entity.pdbx_description
1 polymer ?
#
loop_
_entity_poly.entity_id
_entity_poly.type
_entity_poly.pdbx_seq_one_letter_code
_entity_poly.pdbx_strand_id
1 'polypeptide(L)'
;MSLSITLVIVAQFLIGFGVVTRLRVATNGFSLAGLSMLAGMGVSSVLPFIVQFVHLPIAPKSVFFGLGLVALLSLLLLRGQLIYLREIAAWSRLSVRLCELPFLAFWAYLLFISAWKCAWFPNQPFDTIVGPDLVATFAVKEHTLVSSVFTEHLSSVSVFSNQPFYAPFTAMQQVIYLLAAEGHGPFAFGKVWLTVLVVAFGLFFYGELRERIHPLLAGILVTLLACAPELFAYTLLVQTDWANAAFFAAGVILLERYLESAQRGYLTGSALLFAMACWTRTETIFFVPIGSLLVFAKTIRSSPATAIKRSVGLFLACLLPVLFWNYSFLRGYVPLPPHASLGSIHGITEGYVPHLLQIYKSMNAQVVFDADYWNYAVPIFLFLTVLNVISFRDKHGLSLLIWIAAVYILFGLFIQHIDGANVPYTFRRGFFKLLFLMYVYLGTTSLFRWLSTWLYRWEGRPDNSTVSVKAGS
;
A
#
# COMPACT_ATOMS: atom_id res chain seq x y z
N MET A 1 -18.34 -0.85 19.47
CA MET A 1 -16.94 -0.43 19.22
C MET A 1 -16.46 0.28 20.47
N SER A 2 -15.30 -0.08 21.04
CA SER A 2 -14.75 0.66 22.21
C SER A 2 -14.51 2.12 21.81
N LEU A 3 -14.78 3.07 22.71
CA LEU A 3 -14.55 4.51 22.49
C LEU A 3 -13.09 4.77 22.05
N SER A 4 -12.14 4.04 22.65
CA SER A 4 -10.71 4.09 22.37
C SER A 4 -10.38 3.74 20.90
N ILE A 5 -11.04 2.73 20.33
CA ILE A 5 -10.85 2.33 18.92
C ILE A 5 -11.38 3.41 17.98
N THR A 6 -12.55 3.97 18.28
CA THR A 6 -13.12 5.10 17.51
C THR A 6 -12.17 6.28 17.51
N LEU A 7 -11.60 6.62 18.67
CA LEU A 7 -10.64 7.71 18.81
C LEU A 7 -9.40 7.47 17.95
N VAL A 8 -8.83 6.25 17.98
CA VAL A 8 -7.67 5.89 17.15
C VAL A 8 -8.01 6.05 15.66
N ILE A 9 -9.12 5.49 15.20
CA ILE A 9 -9.52 5.55 13.79
C ILE A 9 -9.72 7.02 13.34
N VAL A 10 -10.43 7.81 14.14
CA VAL A 10 -10.66 9.23 13.86
C VAL A 10 -9.34 10.00 13.86
N ALA A 11 -8.47 9.78 14.85
CA ALA A 11 -7.17 10.45 14.91
C ALA A 11 -6.32 10.11 13.69
N GLN A 12 -6.23 8.84 13.30
CA GLN A 12 -5.52 8.41 12.09
C GLN A 12 -6.08 9.10 10.86
N PHE A 13 -7.41 9.12 10.69
CA PHE A 13 -8.04 9.83 9.57
C PHE A 13 -7.65 11.31 9.54
N LEU A 14 -7.73 12.03 10.66
CA LEU A 14 -7.40 13.46 10.74
C LEU A 14 -5.92 13.73 10.46
N ILE A 15 -5.01 12.85 10.93
CA ILE A 15 -3.57 12.92 10.64
C ILE A 15 -3.35 12.88 9.13
N GLY A 16 -3.91 11.92 8.42
CA GLY A 16 -3.70 11.86 6.97
C GLY A 16 -4.53 12.87 6.19
N PHE A 17 -5.70 13.28 6.68
CA PHE A 17 -6.55 14.29 6.04
C PHE A 17 -5.84 15.63 5.89
N GLY A 18 -5.16 16.10 6.95
CA GLY A 18 -4.35 17.32 6.88
C GLY A 18 -3.20 17.21 5.87
N VAL A 19 -2.48 16.09 5.87
CA VAL A 19 -1.35 15.84 4.95
C VAL A 19 -1.82 15.77 3.49
N VAL A 20 -2.80 14.92 3.19
CA VAL A 20 -3.34 14.70 1.84
C VAL A 20 -3.95 15.98 1.28
N THR A 21 -4.72 16.71 2.08
CA THR A 21 -5.34 17.98 1.67
C THR A 21 -4.27 19.04 1.38
N ARG A 22 -3.22 19.12 2.21
CA ARG A 22 -2.12 20.08 1.99
C ARG A 22 -1.35 19.82 0.70
N LEU A 23 -1.17 18.54 0.36
CA LEU A 23 -0.51 18.11 -0.87
C LEU A 23 -1.42 18.20 -2.10
N ARG A 24 -2.74 18.32 -1.92
CA ARG A 24 -3.75 18.38 -2.99
C ARG A 24 -3.67 17.20 -3.95
N VAL A 25 -3.49 16.00 -3.40
CA VAL A 25 -3.27 14.76 -4.18
C VAL A 25 -4.53 13.96 -4.44
N ALA A 26 -5.66 14.34 -3.84
CA ALA A 26 -6.94 13.69 -4.11
C ALA A 26 -7.71 14.46 -5.20
N THR A 27 -8.44 13.70 -6.03
CA THR A 27 -9.22 14.19 -7.18
C THR A 27 -10.72 14.26 -6.86
N ASN A 28 -11.22 13.29 -6.08
CA ASN A 28 -12.59 13.21 -5.60
C ASN A 28 -12.66 12.81 -4.12
N GLY A 29 -13.88 12.80 -3.57
CA GLY A 29 -14.12 12.54 -2.16
C GLY A 29 -13.78 11.11 -1.73
N PHE A 30 -13.96 10.11 -2.60
CA PHE A 30 -13.57 8.72 -2.32
C PHE A 30 -12.04 8.59 -2.22
N SER A 31 -11.32 9.16 -3.19
CA SER A 31 -9.86 9.25 -3.16
C SER A 31 -9.36 10.01 -1.94
N LEU A 32 -10.02 11.12 -1.57
CA LEU A 32 -9.66 11.90 -0.39
C LEU A 32 -9.85 11.08 0.89
N ALA A 33 -11.00 10.43 1.08
CA ALA A 33 -11.28 9.64 2.26
C ALA A 33 -10.30 8.46 2.41
N GLY A 34 -10.13 7.68 1.35
CA GLY A 34 -9.26 6.51 1.33
C GLY A 34 -7.79 6.88 1.54
N LEU A 35 -7.29 7.86 0.79
CA LEU A 35 -5.89 8.26 0.89
C LEU A 35 -5.57 8.95 2.23
N SER A 36 -6.52 9.71 2.79
CA SER A 36 -6.38 10.30 4.13
C SER A 36 -6.22 9.21 5.18
N MET A 37 -7.04 8.16 5.13
CA MET A 37 -6.90 7.08 6.11
C MET A 37 -5.58 6.31 5.92
N LEU A 38 -5.20 5.98 4.68
CA LEU A 38 -3.92 5.31 4.39
C LEU A 38 -2.72 6.12 4.89
N ALA A 39 -2.63 7.39 4.51
CA ALA A 39 -1.53 8.26 4.93
C ALA A 39 -1.51 8.42 6.46
N GLY A 40 -2.68 8.53 7.08
CA GLY A 40 -2.85 8.61 8.53
C GLY A 40 -2.33 7.39 9.28
N MET A 41 -2.68 6.20 8.81
CA MET A 41 -2.16 4.94 9.35
C MET A 41 -0.64 4.85 9.16
N GLY A 42 -0.13 5.20 7.98
CA GLY A 42 1.31 5.22 7.72
C GLY A 42 2.06 6.17 8.68
N VAL A 43 1.61 7.42 8.82
CA VAL A 43 2.27 8.42 9.69
C VAL A 43 2.15 8.03 11.16
N SER A 44 0.97 7.60 11.62
CA SER A 44 0.75 7.22 13.02
C SER A 44 1.58 6.02 13.45
N SER A 45 1.99 5.15 12.51
CA SER A 45 2.88 4.00 12.82
C SER A 45 4.26 4.40 13.34
N VAL A 46 4.70 5.65 13.13
CA VAL A 46 5.96 6.18 13.66
C VAL A 46 5.81 6.56 15.15
N LEU A 47 4.59 6.81 15.62
CA LEU A 47 4.36 7.36 16.95
C LEU A 47 4.89 6.48 18.10
N PRO A 48 4.74 5.14 18.11
CA PRO A 48 5.31 4.32 19.17
C PRO A 48 6.83 4.51 19.32
N PHE A 49 7.56 4.73 18.22
CA PHE A 49 8.99 5.05 18.26
C PHE A 49 9.25 6.41 18.90
N ILE A 50 8.45 7.43 18.59
CA ILE A 50 8.58 8.76 19.21
C ILE A 50 8.36 8.64 20.73
N VAL A 51 7.32 7.90 21.15
CA VAL A 51 7.04 7.65 22.57
C VAL A 51 8.21 6.94 23.24
N GLN A 52 8.77 5.91 22.61
CA GLN A 52 9.95 5.19 23.08
C GLN A 52 11.18 6.10 23.24
N PHE A 53 11.47 6.94 22.25
CA PHE A 53 12.65 7.81 22.27
C PHE A 53 12.55 8.98 23.25
N VAL A 54 11.33 9.38 23.61
CA VAL A 54 11.10 10.36 24.69
C VAL A 54 11.07 9.66 26.07
N HIS A 55 11.36 8.35 26.12
CA HIS A 55 11.39 7.53 27.34
C HIS A 55 10.04 7.49 28.07
N LEU A 56 8.93 7.62 27.34
CA LEU A 56 7.60 7.41 27.87
C LEU A 56 7.18 5.94 27.69
N PRO A 57 6.40 5.38 28.64
CA PRO A 57 5.94 3.99 28.52
C PRO A 57 5.00 3.85 27.32
N ILE A 58 5.14 2.73 26.59
CA ILE A 58 4.18 2.28 25.58
C ILE A 58 2.88 1.86 26.29
N ALA A 59 2.03 2.86 26.50
CA ALA A 59 0.80 2.76 27.27
C ALA A 59 -0.31 3.61 26.63
N PRO A 60 -1.60 3.36 26.94
CA PRO A 60 -2.71 4.05 26.28
C PRO A 60 -2.61 5.57 26.40
N LYS A 61 -2.25 6.09 27.58
CA LYS A 61 -2.12 7.53 27.82
C LYS A 61 -1.10 8.20 26.88
N SER A 62 0.12 7.67 26.83
CA SER A 62 1.22 8.22 26.03
C SER A 62 0.91 8.18 24.53
N VAL A 63 0.43 7.02 24.06
CA VAL A 63 0.15 6.80 22.63
C VAL A 63 -1.08 7.60 22.18
N PHE A 64 -2.17 7.63 22.94
CA PHE A 64 -3.37 8.37 22.52
C PHE A 64 -3.17 9.88 22.61
N PHE A 65 -2.42 10.37 23.61
CA PHE A 65 -2.03 11.78 23.67
C PHE A 65 -1.19 12.15 22.44
N GLY A 66 -0.21 11.31 22.09
CA GLY A 66 0.60 11.50 20.89
C GLY A 66 -0.23 11.51 19.60
N LEU A 67 -1.19 10.58 19.45
CA LEU A 67 -2.10 10.55 18.30
C LEU A 67 -2.93 11.84 18.21
N GLY A 68 -3.49 12.28 19.34
CA GLY A 68 -4.26 13.52 19.42
C GLY A 68 -3.42 14.75 19.03
N LEU A 69 -2.18 14.83 19.51
CA LEU A 69 -1.26 15.92 19.18
C LEU A 69 -0.91 15.93 17.69
N VAL A 70 -0.55 14.79 17.11
CA VAL A 70 -0.23 14.70 15.67
C VAL A 70 -1.45 15.00 14.81
N ALA A 71 -2.65 14.56 15.22
CA ALA A 71 -3.90 14.89 14.55
C ALA A 71 -4.16 16.41 14.55
N LEU A 72 -4.02 17.07 15.72
CA LEU A 72 -4.16 18.52 15.84
C LEU A 72 -3.15 19.28 14.98
N LEU A 73 -1.87 18.88 15.01
CA LEU A 73 -0.83 19.48 14.18
C LEU A 73 -1.12 19.30 12.68
N SER A 74 -1.66 18.15 12.28
CA SER A 74 -2.05 17.91 10.89
C SER A 74 -3.21 18.81 10.46
N LEU A 75 -4.19 19.06 11.33
CA LEU A 75 -5.30 19.96 11.03
C LEU A 75 -4.86 21.41 10.77
N LEU A 76 -3.74 21.85 11.34
CA LEU A 76 -3.15 23.16 11.03
C LEU A 76 -2.75 23.28 9.55
N LEU A 77 -2.48 22.16 8.87
CA LEU A 77 -2.14 22.12 7.45
C LEU A 77 -3.34 22.42 6.53
N LEU A 78 -4.56 22.44 7.06
CA LEU A 78 -5.79 22.77 6.32
C LEU A 78 -5.95 24.27 6.06
N ARG A 79 -5.12 25.12 6.69
CA ARG A 79 -5.19 26.57 6.51
C ARG A 79 -5.07 26.94 5.03
N GLY A 80 -6.09 27.64 4.51
CA GLY A 80 -6.15 28.06 3.10
C GLY A 80 -6.57 26.97 2.10
N GLN A 81 -7.07 25.81 2.55
CA GLN A 81 -7.49 24.71 1.65
C GLN A 81 -9.01 24.62 1.43
N LEU A 82 -9.79 25.58 1.93
CA LEU A 82 -11.26 25.53 1.90
C LEU A 82 -11.82 25.44 0.47
N ILE A 83 -11.23 26.15 -0.49
CA ILE A 83 -11.67 26.15 -1.89
C ILE A 83 -11.50 24.75 -2.49
N TYR A 84 -10.30 24.17 -2.33
CA TYR A 84 -10.00 22.80 -2.77
C TYR A 84 -10.94 21.76 -2.16
N LEU A 85 -11.22 21.88 -0.85
CA LEU A 85 -12.16 20.98 -0.17
C LEU A 85 -13.59 21.12 -0.70
N ARG A 86 -14.06 22.35 -0.97
CA ARG A 86 -15.39 22.59 -1.56
C ARG A 86 -15.50 21.97 -2.96
N GLU A 87 -14.44 22.05 -3.77
CA GLU A 87 -14.42 21.46 -5.11
C GLU A 87 -14.49 19.94 -5.06
N ILE A 88 -13.77 19.30 -4.13
CA ILE A 88 -13.78 17.85 -3.96
C ILE A 88 -15.09 17.35 -3.34
N ALA A 89 -15.65 18.11 -2.40
CA ALA A 89 -16.91 17.79 -1.75
C ALA A 89 -18.14 18.06 -2.62
N ALA A 90 -17.96 18.50 -3.88
CA ALA A 90 -19.06 18.66 -4.81
C ALA A 90 -19.82 17.34 -4.98
N TRP A 91 -21.17 17.40 -4.92
CA TRP A 91 -22.03 16.21 -4.97
C TRP A 91 -21.78 15.32 -6.20
N SER A 92 -21.43 15.91 -7.34
CA SER A 92 -21.06 15.15 -8.55
C SER A 92 -19.87 14.20 -8.34
N ARG A 93 -18.94 14.55 -7.44
CA ARG A 93 -17.74 13.78 -7.12
C ARG A 93 -17.93 12.79 -5.96
N LEU A 94 -19.06 12.86 -5.26
CA LEU A 94 -19.43 11.99 -4.13
C LEU A 94 -20.65 11.09 -4.39
N SER A 95 -21.45 11.43 -5.40
CA SER A 95 -22.68 10.69 -5.72
C SER A 95 -22.38 9.24 -6.07
N VAL A 96 -23.21 8.33 -5.58
CA VAL A 96 -23.22 6.90 -5.96
C VAL A 96 -24.34 6.69 -6.97
N ARG A 97 -24.04 6.04 -8.09
CA ARG A 97 -25.06 5.69 -9.10
C ARG A 97 -25.75 4.37 -8.77
N LEU A 98 -26.98 4.19 -9.25
CA LEU A 98 -27.73 2.94 -9.09
C LEU A 98 -26.98 1.72 -9.63
N CYS A 99 -26.26 1.87 -10.75
CA CYS A 99 -25.44 0.81 -11.32
C CYS A 99 -24.25 0.39 -10.45
N GLU A 100 -23.87 1.21 -9.45
CA GLU A 100 -22.79 0.90 -8.50
C GLU A 100 -23.30 0.03 -7.33
N LEU A 101 -24.62 0.00 -7.06
CA LEU A 101 -25.19 -0.69 -5.90
C LEU A 101 -24.88 -2.19 -5.82
N PRO A 102 -24.94 -2.99 -6.92
CA PRO A 102 -24.60 -4.41 -6.86
C PRO A 102 -23.15 -4.64 -6.42
N PHE A 103 -22.21 -3.82 -6.91
CA PHE A 103 -20.80 -3.93 -6.54
C PHE A 103 -20.57 -3.47 -5.10
N LEU A 104 -21.24 -2.40 -4.67
CA LEU A 104 -21.17 -1.95 -3.28
C LEU A 104 -21.74 -2.99 -2.31
N ALA A 105 -22.84 -3.65 -2.65
CA ALA A 105 -23.41 -4.72 -1.84
C ALA A 105 -22.46 -5.93 -1.74
N PHE A 106 -21.88 -6.34 -2.87
CA PHE A 106 -20.87 -7.40 -2.91
C PHE A 106 -19.64 -7.07 -2.07
N TRP A 107 -19.11 -5.85 -2.21
CA TRP A 107 -17.98 -5.39 -1.42
C TRP A 107 -18.31 -5.25 0.06
N ALA A 108 -19.48 -4.73 0.41
CA ALA A 108 -19.93 -4.63 1.79
C ALA A 108 -19.99 -6.02 2.44
N TYR A 109 -20.46 -7.04 1.70
CA TYR A 109 -20.46 -8.42 2.18
C TYR A 109 -19.03 -8.96 2.41
N LEU A 110 -18.13 -8.81 1.45
CA LEU A 110 -16.74 -9.25 1.60
C LEU A 110 -16.01 -8.54 2.74
N LEU A 111 -16.19 -7.21 2.85
CA LEU A 111 -15.62 -6.41 3.92
C LEU A 111 -16.22 -6.74 5.29
N PHE A 112 -17.50 -7.12 5.35
CA PHE A 112 -18.12 -7.61 6.56
C PHE A 112 -17.45 -8.90 7.05
N ILE A 113 -17.18 -9.86 6.14
CA ILE A 113 -16.45 -11.09 6.49
C ILE A 113 -15.06 -10.75 7.03
N SER A 114 -14.36 -9.81 6.37
CA SER A 114 -13.06 -9.33 6.85
C SER A 114 -13.11 -8.69 8.23
N ALA A 115 -14.02 -7.73 8.41
CA ALA A 115 -14.24 -7.06 9.69
C ALA A 115 -14.56 -8.06 10.80
N TRP A 116 -15.46 -9.01 10.51
CA TRP A 116 -15.89 -10.03 11.45
C TRP A 116 -14.73 -10.95 11.85
N LYS A 117 -13.95 -11.45 10.89
CA LYS A 117 -12.80 -12.32 11.17
C LYS A 117 -11.69 -11.59 11.95
N CYS A 118 -11.41 -10.33 11.59
CA CYS A 118 -10.42 -9.50 12.27
C CYS A 118 -10.85 -9.13 13.69
N ALA A 119 -12.15 -8.93 13.92
CA ALA A 119 -12.70 -8.65 15.24
C ALA A 119 -12.65 -9.89 16.15
N TRP A 120 -13.29 -10.98 15.73
CA TRP A 120 -13.67 -12.05 16.67
C TRP A 120 -12.68 -13.19 16.84
N PHE A 121 -11.71 -13.34 15.93
CA PHE A 121 -10.80 -14.49 15.95
C PHE A 121 -9.35 -14.04 16.19
N PRO A 122 -8.51 -14.87 16.83
CA PRO A 122 -7.09 -14.58 17.00
C PRO A 122 -6.33 -14.66 15.66
N ASN A 123 -5.05 -14.27 15.69
CA ASN A 123 -4.13 -14.59 14.60
C ASN A 123 -3.88 -16.10 14.55
N GLN A 124 -3.94 -16.66 13.35
CA GLN A 124 -3.70 -18.09 13.07
C GLN A 124 -2.42 -18.33 12.25
N PRO A 125 -2.01 -17.43 11.32
CA PRO A 125 -0.78 -17.65 10.56
C PRO A 125 0.46 -17.61 11.43
N PHE A 126 1.34 -18.60 11.26
CA PHE A 126 2.63 -18.69 11.96
C PHE A 126 3.41 -17.38 11.86
N ASP A 127 3.63 -16.85 10.64
CA ASP A 127 4.42 -15.62 10.42
C ASP A 127 3.89 -14.39 11.16
N THR A 128 2.59 -14.34 11.41
CA THR A 128 1.97 -13.28 12.19
C THR A 128 2.20 -13.49 13.68
N ILE A 129 1.97 -14.73 14.14
CA ILE A 129 2.11 -15.13 15.54
C ILE A 129 3.55 -14.96 16.02
N VAL A 130 4.55 -15.38 15.24
CA VAL A 130 5.98 -15.28 15.62
C VAL A 130 6.65 -13.99 15.15
N GLY A 131 5.87 -13.06 14.60
CA GLY A 131 6.37 -11.80 14.03
C GLY A 131 5.64 -10.58 14.61
N PRO A 132 4.86 -9.85 13.81
CA PRO A 132 4.24 -8.59 14.24
C PRO A 132 3.37 -8.68 15.50
N ASP A 133 2.65 -9.78 15.71
CA ASP A 133 1.75 -9.93 16.85
C ASP A 133 2.52 -10.18 18.16
N LEU A 134 3.57 -11.00 18.09
CA LEU A 134 4.50 -11.24 19.19
C LEU A 134 5.16 -9.94 19.65
N VAL A 135 5.77 -9.21 18.71
CA VAL A 135 6.44 -7.94 18.98
C VAL A 135 5.47 -6.96 19.63
N ALA A 136 4.25 -6.85 19.11
CA ALA A 136 3.25 -5.93 19.62
C ALA A 136 2.73 -6.31 21.02
N THR A 137 2.45 -7.58 21.25
CA THR A 137 1.93 -8.06 22.54
C THR A 137 2.94 -7.83 23.65
N PHE A 138 4.21 -8.18 23.40
CA PHE A 138 5.27 -7.93 24.37
C PHE A 138 5.55 -6.44 24.56
N ALA A 139 5.52 -5.64 23.49
CA ALA A 139 5.72 -4.20 23.61
C ALA A 139 4.64 -3.51 24.46
N VAL A 140 3.38 -3.95 24.33
CA VAL A 140 2.26 -3.46 25.16
C VAL A 140 2.38 -3.95 26.60
N LYS A 141 2.73 -5.23 26.80
CA LYS A 141 2.83 -5.84 28.14
C LYS A 141 4.00 -5.29 28.96
N GLU A 142 5.13 -5.03 28.31
CA GLU A 142 6.37 -4.55 28.94
C GLU A 142 6.51 -3.02 28.87
N HIS A 143 5.56 -2.34 28.23
CA HIS A 143 5.56 -0.89 28.06
C HIS A 143 6.80 -0.32 27.34
N THR A 144 7.45 -1.11 26.49
CA THR A 144 8.66 -0.74 25.74
C THR A 144 8.70 -1.42 24.37
N LEU A 145 9.16 -0.71 23.33
CA LEU A 145 9.42 -1.34 22.01
C LEU A 145 10.65 -2.26 22.01
N VAL A 146 11.60 -2.01 22.92
CA VAL A 146 12.77 -2.87 23.14
C VAL A 146 12.37 -3.92 24.16
N SER A 147 11.55 -4.87 23.72
CA SER A 147 10.98 -5.91 24.57
C SER A 147 11.86 -7.16 24.64
N SER A 148 11.52 -8.05 25.57
CA SER A 148 12.18 -9.35 25.76
C SER A 148 12.15 -10.27 24.53
N VAL A 149 11.30 -9.96 23.54
CA VAL A 149 11.30 -10.62 22.23
C VAL A 149 12.68 -10.57 21.59
N PHE A 150 13.37 -9.43 21.68
CA PHE A 150 14.67 -9.22 21.02
C PHE A 150 15.88 -9.71 21.82
N THR A 151 15.72 -10.08 23.09
CA THR A 151 16.83 -10.43 24.00
C THR A 151 16.72 -11.85 24.54
N GLU A 152 15.62 -12.18 25.22
CA GLU A 152 15.47 -13.44 25.97
C GLU A 152 14.79 -14.54 25.16
N HIS A 153 13.83 -14.16 24.31
CA HIS A 153 13.01 -15.11 23.56
C HIS A 153 13.61 -15.46 22.20
N LEU A 154 14.37 -14.56 21.58
CA LEU A 154 14.92 -14.80 20.24
C LEU A 154 15.95 -15.95 20.18
N SER A 155 16.67 -16.20 21.28
CA SER A 155 17.58 -17.34 21.40
C SER A 155 16.86 -18.68 21.63
N SER A 156 15.59 -18.66 22.08
CA SER A 156 14.81 -19.85 22.44
C SER A 156 13.67 -20.19 21.47
N VAL A 157 13.20 -19.24 20.65
CA VAL A 157 12.05 -19.38 19.72
C VAL A 157 12.47 -19.86 18.31
N SER A 158 13.65 -20.50 18.23
CA SER A 158 14.30 -21.08 17.05
C SER A 158 15.21 -20.14 16.25
N VAL A 159 16.36 -20.69 15.87
CA VAL A 159 17.37 -20.15 14.93
C VAL A 159 16.78 -19.84 13.53
N PHE A 160 15.48 -20.08 13.30
CA PHE A 160 14.84 -20.05 11.99
C PHE A 160 13.84 -18.90 11.75
N SER A 161 13.51 -18.07 12.74
CA SER A 161 12.48 -17.04 12.59
C SER A 161 13.03 -15.60 12.54
N ASN A 162 13.26 -15.08 11.34
CA ASN A 162 13.63 -13.67 11.09
C ASN A 162 12.41 -12.71 11.15
N GLN A 163 11.21 -13.22 11.43
CA GLN A 163 9.93 -12.52 11.39
C GLN A 163 9.83 -11.34 12.38
N PRO A 164 10.41 -11.38 13.61
CA PRO A 164 10.45 -10.21 14.49
C PRO A 164 11.24 -9.02 13.91
N PHE A 165 12.12 -9.26 12.93
CA PHE A 165 12.92 -8.23 12.27
C PHE A 165 12.26 -7.65 11.01
N TYR A 166 11.04 -8.10 10.68
CA TYR A 166 10.27 -7.50 9.59
C TYR A 166 10.01 -6.02 9.83
N ALA A 167 9.79 -5.30 8.73
CA ALA A 167 9.56 -3.87 8.81
C ALA A 167 8.38 -3.54 9.72
N PRO A 168 8.45 -2.44 10.47
CA PRO A 168 7.70 -2.33 11.73
C PRO A 168 6.26 -1.87 11.55
N PHE A 169 5.82 -1.42 10.36
CA PHE A 169 4.47 -0.87 10.17
C PHE A 169 3.36 -1.75 10.78
N THR A 170 3.33 -3.03 10.44
CA THR A 170 2.32 -3.98 10.92
C THR A 170 2.37 -4.14 12.43
N ALA A 171 3.57 -4.27 13.02
CA ALA A 171 3.75 -4.37 14.46
C ALA A 171 3.31 -3.09 15.17
N MET A 172 3.60 -1.91 14.63
CA MET A 172 3.22 -0.64 15.23
C MET A 172 1.71 -0.38 15.17
N GLN A 173 1.06 -0.74 14.06
CA GLN A 173 -0.42 -0.71 14.00
C GLN A 173 -1.02 -1.66 15.03
N GLN A 174 -0.46 -2.86 15.15
CA GLN A 174 -0.88 -3.85 16.13
C GLN A 174 -0.71 -3.32 17.58
N VAL A 175 0.41 -2.66 17.91
CA VAL A 175 0.61 -1.99 19.21
C VAL A 175 -0.49 -0.97 19.49
N ILE A 176 -0.73 -0.05 18.55
CA ILE A 176 -1.73 1.03 18.72
C ILE A 176 -3.12 0.45 18.96
N TYR A 177 -3.51 -0.59 18.21
CA TYR A 177 -4.85 -1.17 18.31
C TYR A 177 -5.00 -2.14 19.48
N LEU A 178 -3.95 -2.84 19.91
CA LEU A 178 -3.98 -3.61 21.16
C LEU A 178 -4.18 -2.71 22.38
N LEU A 179 -3.51 -1.55 22.42
CA LEU A 179 -3.72 -0.53 23.46
C LEU A 179 -5.16 -0.01 23.46
N ALA A 180 -5.81 0.11 22.29
CA ALA A 180 -7.20 0.58 22.17
C ALA A 180 -8.25 -0.52 22.40
N ALA A 181 -7.88 -1.78 22.22
CA ALA A 181 -8.76 -2.93 22.43
C ALA A 181 -8.97 -3.25 23.92
N GLU A 182 -8.03 -2.86 24.78
CA GLU A 182 -8.08 -3.07 26.24
C GLU A 182 -8.25 -4.55 26.64
N GLY A 183 -7.94 -5.50 25.73
CA GLY A 183 -7.98 -6.94 25.98
C GLY A 183 -9.38 -7.55 26.14
N HIS A 184 -10.46 -6.81 25.89
CA HIS A 184 -11.83 -7.28 26.12
C HIS A 184 -12.72 -7.18 24.88
N GLY A 185 -13.65 -8.15 24.77
CA GLY A 185 -14.70 -8.15 23.74
C GLY A 185 -14.20 -8.47 22.32
N PRO A 186 -15.01 -8.13 21.30
CA PRO A 186 -14.77 -8.52 19.91
C PRO A 186 -13.61 -7.79 19.23
N PHE A 187 -12.78 -7.06 19.96
CA PHE A 187 -11.65 -6.35 19.39
C PHE A 187 -10.34 -6.68 20.11
N ALA A 188 -10.36 -7.63 21.04
CA ALA A 188 -9.24 -7.98 21.93
C ALA A 188 -7.93 -8.28 21.19
N PHE A 189 -8.01 -8.70 19.93
CA PHE A 189 -6.84 -9.08 19.12
C PHE A 189 -6.21 -7.91 18.36
N GLY A 190 -6.75 -6.69 18.43
CA GLY A 190 -6.11 -5.50 17.84
C GLY A 190 -6.01 -5.48 16.31
N LYS A 191 -6.74 -6.33 15.56
CA LYS A 191 -6.54 -6.52 14.11
C LYS A 191 -7.39 -5.63 13.21
N VAL A 192 -8.29 -4.83 13.81
CA VAL A 192 -9.27 -4.00 13.08
C VAL A 192 -8.61 -3.03 12.11
N TRP A 193 -7.38 -2.61 12.40
CA TRP A 193 -6.60 -1.75 11.51
C TRP A 193 -6.46 -2.33 10.10
N LEU A 194 -6.36 -3.66 9.95
CA LEU A 194 -6.25 -4.28 8.62
C LEU A 194 -7.51 -4.03 7.80
N THR A 195 -8.69 -4.26 8.38
CA THR A 195 -9.97 -3.99 7.73
C THR A 195 -10.09 -2.52 7.34
N VAL A 196 -9.69 -1.62 8.24
CA VAL A 196 -9.70 -0.17 7.99
C VAL A 196 -8.78 0.19 6.82
N LEU A 197 -7.58 -0.39 6.77
CA LEU A 197 -6.62 -0.22 5.68
C LEU A 197 -7.15 -0.79 4.36
N VAL A 198 -7.86 -1.92 4.40
CA VAL A 198 -8.49 -2.55 3.23
C VAL A 198 -9.59 -1.65 2.65
N VAL A 199 -10.48 -1.15 3.50
CA VAL A 199 -11.52 -0.19 3.11
C VAL A 199 -10.89 1.08 2.55
N ALA A 200 -9.87 1.63 3.23
CA ALA A 200 -9.21 2.85 2.82
C ALA A 200 -8.57 2.75 1.43
N PHE A 201 -7.81 1.67 1.18
CA PHE A 201 -7.23 1.45 -0.14
C PHE A 201 -8.30 1.14 -1.18
N GLY A 202 -9.32 0.34 -0.86
CA GLY A 202 -10.44 0.07 -1.77
C GLY A 202 -11.16 1.34 -2.23
N LEU A 203 -11.46 2.25 -1.30
CA LEU A 203 -12.06 3.56 -1.61
C LEU A 203 -11.16 4.42 -2.49
N PHE A 204 -9.86 4.49 -2.17
CA PHE A 204 -8.90 5.23 -2.98
C PHE A 204 -8.75 4.65 -4.39
N PHE A 205 -8.58 3.33 -4.48
CA PHE A 205 -8.40 2.60 -5.72
C PHE A 205 -9.63 2.71 -6.63
N TYR A 206 -10.83 2.55 -6.06
CA TYR A 206 -12.09 2.77 -6.75
C TYR A 206 -12.24 4.22 -7.22
N GLY A 207 -11.96 5.18 -6.34
CA GLY A 207 -12.00 6.62 -6.66
C GLY A 207 -11.09 6.98 -7.84
N GLU A 208 -9.88 6.43 -7.88
CA GLU A 208 -8.92 6.69 -8.97
C GLU A 208 -9.31 6.02 -10.29
N LEU A 209 -9.94 4.84 -10.26
CA LEU A 209 -10.50 4.22 -11.47
C LEU A 209 -11.69 5.02 -11.99
N ARG A 210 -12.58 5.46 -11.11
CA ARG A 210 -13.79 6.22 -11.44
C ARG A 210 -13.50 7.56 -12.12
N GLU A 211 -12.36 8.19 -11.82
CA GLU A 211 -11.92 9.39 -12.54
C GLU A 211 -11.51 9.13 -13.99
N ARG A 212 -11.14 7.89 -14.32
CA ARG A 212 -10.60 7.54 -15.64
C ARG A 212 -11.62 6.84 -16.52
N ILE A 213 -12.53 6.09 -15.92
CA ILE A 213 -13.51 5.24 -16.60
C ILE A 213 -14.88 5.29 -15.92
N HIS A 214 -15.91 4.83 -16.62
CA HIS A 214 -17.28 4.77 -16.11
C HIS A 214 -17.37 4.04 -14.74
N PRO A 215 -18.16 4.53 -13.77
CA PRO A 215 -18.28 3.92 -12.45
C PRO A 215 -18.66 2.43 -12.47
N LEU A 216 -19.52 2.02 -13.41
CA LEU A 216 -19.85 0.61 -13.66
C LEU A 216 -18.58 -0.23 -13.94
N LEU A 217 -17.73 0.25 -14.85
CA LEU A 217 -16.50 -0.46 -15.24
C LEU A 217 -15.48 -0.47 -14.09
N ALA A 218 -15.37 0.63 -13.36
CA ALA A 218 -14.57 0.69 -12.15
C ALA A 218 -15.06 -0.34 -11.11
N GLY A 219 -16.37 -0.43 -10.88
CA GLY A 219 -16.98 -1.42 -9.99
C GLY A 219 -16.69 -2.86 -10.42
N ILE A 220 -16.78 -3.16 -11.72
CA ILE A 220 -16.44 -4.48 -12.29
C ILE A 220 -14.98 -4.81 -12.06
N LEU A 221 -14.04 -3.90 -12.39
CA LEU A 221 -12.61 -4.14 -12.21
C LEU A 221 -12.25 -4.39 -10.75
N VAL A 222 -12.78 -3.57 -9.84
CA VAL A 222 -12.52 -3.72 -8.41
C VAL A 222 -13.15 -5.02 -7.88
N THR A 223 -14.33 -5.41 -8.36
CA THR A 223 -14.97 -6.69 -8.01
C THR A 223 -14.19 -7.91 -8.50
N LEU A 224 -13.73 -7.90 -9.76
CA LEU A 224 -12.90 -8.97 -10.32
C LEU A 224 -11.60 -9.16 -9.52
N LEU A 225 -10.99 -8.05 -9.09
CA LEU A 225 -9.83 -8.07 -8.22
C LEU A 225 -10.15 -8.68 -6.84
N ALA A 226 -11.30 -8.37 -6.26
CA ALA A 226 -11.75 -8.96 -4.98
C ALA A 226 -12.00 -10.48 -5.07
N CYS A 227 -12.33 -10.97 -6.26
CA CYS A 227 -12.53 -12.39 -6.52
C CYS A 227 -11.22 -13.19 -6.65
N ALA A 228 -10.04 -12.55 -6.55
CA ALA A 228 -8.77 -13.26 -6.46
C ALA A 228 -8.63 -13.90 -5.04
N PRO A 229 -8.70 -15.23 -4.91
CA PRO A 229 -8.84 -15.88 -3.60
C PRO A 229 -7.72 -15.56 -2.62
N GLU A 230 -6.46 -15.61 -3.07
CA GLU A 230 -5.31 -15.33 -2.20
C GLU A 230 -5.31 -13.86 -1.75
N LEU A 231 -5.60 -12.92 -2.65
CA LEU A 231 -5.66 -11.49 -2.31
C LEU A 231 -6.77 -11.21 -1.27
N PHE A 232 -7.94 -11.84 -1.43
CA PHE A 232 -9.04 -11.72 -0.47
C PHE A 232 -8.69 -12.37 0.87
N ALA A 233 -8.09 -13.56 0.88
CA ALA A 233 -7.65 -14.23 2.10
C ALA A 233 -6.73 -13.32 2.94
N TYR A 234 -5.83 -12.59 2.29
CA TYR A 234 -4.91 -11.64 2.93
C TYR A 234 -5.59 -10.38 3.51
N THR A 235 -6.87 -10.13 3.21
CA THR A 235 -7.66 -9.11 3.93
C THR A 235 -8.05 -9.55 5.35
N LEU A 236 -7.80 -10.82 5.69
CA LEU A 236 -8.10 -11.45 6.98
C LEU A 236 -6.83 -11.75 7.80
N LEU A 237 -5.67 -11.69 7.16
CA LEU A 237 -4.39 -12.11 7.72
C LEU A 237 -3.55 -10.88 8.02
N VAL A 238 -3.19 -10.70 9.30
CA VAL A 238 -2.34 -9.60 9.76
C VAL A 238 -0.89 -9.85 9.32
N GLN A 239 -0.63 -9.62 8.04
CA GLN A 239 0.68 -9.76 7.41
C GLN A 239 1.07 -8.43 6.75
N THR A 240 2.36 -8.30 6.42
CA THR A 240 2.92 -7.08 5.83
C THR A 240 2.55 -6.92 4.35
N ASP A 241 2.18 -8.00 3.67
CA ASP A 241 2.09 -8.07 2.22
C ASP A 241 0.97 -7.21 1.62
N TRP A 242 -0.23 -7.30 2.19
CA TRP A 242 -1.39 -6.56 1.70
C TRP A 242 -1.20 -5.04 1.88
N ALA A 243 -0.81 -4.63 3.09
CA ALA A 243 -0.53 -3.22 3.39
C ALA A 243 0.60 -2.66 2.52
N ASN A 244 1.66 -3.44 2.32
CA ASN A 244 2.76 -3.05 1.45
C ASN A 244 2.33 -2.88 -0.01
N ALA A 245 1.53 -3.81 -0.53
CA ALA A 245 0.98 -3.71 -1.88
C ALA A 245 0.06 -2.50 -2.04
N ALA A 246 -0.79 -2.20 -1.05
CA ALA A 246 -1.66 -1.04 -1.05
C ALA A 246 -0.87 0.28 -1.08
N PHE A 247 0.11 0.46 -0.19
CA PHE A 247 0.98 1.64 -0.17
C PHE A 247 1.80 1.77 -1.46
N PHE A 248 2.36 0.66 -1.96
CA PHE A 248 3.12 0.64 -3.20
C PHE A 248 2.26 1.04 -4.40
N ALA A 249 1.11 0.41 -4.58
CA ALA A 249 0.20 0.72 -5.68
C ALA A 249 -0.30 2.16 -5.62
N ALA A 250 -0.64 2.67 -4.42
CA ALA A 250 -1.03 4.06 -4.26
C ALA A 250 0.14 5.03 -4.55
N GLY A 251 1.37 4.69 -4.15
CA GLY A 251 2.58 5.41 -4.53
C GLY A 251 2.79 5.48 -6.05
N VAL A 252 2.59 4.36 -6.77
CA VAL A 252 2.65 4.31 -8.24
C VAL A 252 1.53 5.14 -8.86
N ILE A 253 0.29 5.02 -8.40
CA ILE A 253 -0.85 5.78 -8.94
C ILE A 253 -0.60 7.30 -8.81
N LEU A 254 -0.12 7.77 -7.66
CA LEU A 254 0.22 9.18 -7.48
C LEU A 254 1.43 9.58 -8.33
N LEU A 255 2.40 8.69 -8.54
CA LEU A 255 3.52 8.97 -9.44
C LEU A 255 3.02 9.14 -10.88
N GLU A 256 2.11 8.29 -11.34
CA GLU A 256 1.50 8.42 -12.67
C GLU A 256 0.76 9.76 -12.81
N ARG A 257 0.00 10.18 -11.80
CA ARG A 257 -0.62 11.52 -11.78
C ARG A 257 0.42 12.65 -11.86
N TYR A 258 1.59 12.48 -11.26
CA TYR A 258 2.72 13.40 -11.43
C TYR A 258 3.31 13.34 -12.86
N LEU A 259 3.43 12.14 -13.44
CA LEU A 259 3.89 11.94 -14.81
C LEU A 259 2.88 12.47 -15.85
N GLU A 260 1.62 12.65 -15.49
CA GLU A 260 0.61 13.33 -16.30
C GLU A 260 0.64 14.85 -16.09
N SER A 261 0.51 15.32 -14.83
CA SER A 261 0.23 16.73 -14.52
C SER A 261 1.44 17.59 -14.16
N ALA A 262 2.58 16.97 -13.83
CA ALA A 262 3.79 17.61 -13.28
C ALA A 262 3.58 18.39 -11.96
N GLN A 263 2.43 18.26 -11.29
CA GLN A 263 2.18 18.95 -10.03
C GLN A 263 3.00 18.33 -8.88
N ARG A 264 3.72 19.18 -8.14
CA ARG A 264 4.65 18.73 -7.08
C ARG A 264 3.98 17.93 -5.97
N GLY A 265 2.72 18.24 -5.66
CA GLY A 265 1.92 17.54 -4.66
C GLY A 265 1.90 16.03 -4.87
N TYR A 266 1.64 15.60 -6.11
CA TYR A 266 1.62 14.18 -6.49
C TYR A 266 2.97 13.50 -6.32
N LEU A 267 4.08 14.17 -6.65
CA LEU A 267 5.43 13.61 -6.44
C LEU A 267 5.73 13.42 -4.95
N THR A 268 5.41 14.42 -4.12
CA THR A 268 5.61 14.32 -2.67
C THR A 268 4.69 13.27 -2.04
N GLY A 269 3.43 13.21 -2.46
CA GLY A 269 2.48 12.18 -2.00
C GLY A 269 2.91 10.77 -2.42
N SER A 270 3.41 10.62 -3.64
CA SER A 270 4.01 9.37 -4.12
C SER A 270 5.22 8.95 -3.28
N ALA A 271 6.15 9.89 -3.02
CA ALA A 271 7.32 9.64 -2.16
C ALA A 271 6.91 9.21 -0.75
N LEU A 272 5.90 9.86 -0.16
CA LEU A 272 5.36 9.51 1.15
C LEU A 272 4.82 8.07 1.15
N LEU A 273 4.04 7.70 0.14
CA LEU A 273 3.41 6.38 0.06
C LEU A 273 4.42 5.28 -0.26
N PHE A 274 5.42 5.54 -1.10
CA PHE A 274 6.53 4.62 -1.30
C PHE A 274 7.40 4.46 -0.05
N ALA A 275 7.63 5.53 0.71
CA ALA A 275 8.31 5.45 2.00
C ALA A 275 7.52 4.59 2.99
N MET A 276 6.19 4.74 3.04
CA MET A 276 5.31 3.86 3.84
C MET A 276 5.33 2.41 3.35
N ALA A 277 5.42 2.19 2.03
CA ALA A 277 5.58 0.86 1.47
C ALA A 277 6.91 0.23 1.95
N CYS A 278 8.02 0.97 1.88
CA CYS A 278 9.33 0.54 2.41
C CYS A 278 9.31 0.32 3.93
N TRP A 279 8.51 1.09 4.65
CA TRP A 279 8.25 0.94 6.09
C TRP A 279 7.41 -0.29 6.44
N THR A 280 6.71 -0.85 5.45
CA THR A 280 5.93 -2.09 5.60
C THR A 280 6.71 -3.33 5.16
N ARG A 281 7.55 -3.21 4.12
CA ARG A 281 8.48 -4.26 3.67
C ARG A 281 9.72 -3.61 3.08
N THR A 282 10.90 -3.89 3.66
CA THR A 282 12.15 -3.18 3.36
C THR A 282 12.67 -3.43 1.95
N GLU A 283 12.42 -4.60 1.37
CA GLU A 283 12.81 -4.93 0.00
C GLU A 283 12.09 -4.09 -1.06
N THR A 284 11.02 -3.39 -0.70
CA THR A 284 10.31 -2.47 -1.61
C THR A 284 11.24 -1.38 -2.14
N ILE A 285 12.32 -1.07 -1.42
CA ILE A 285 13.35 -0.13 -1.87
C ILE A 285 13.95 -0.52 -3.21
N PHE A 286 14.01 -1.81 -3.56
CA PHE A 286 14.53 -2.27 -4.85
C PHE A 286 13.61 -1.92 -6.02
N PHE A 287 12.32 -1.66 -5.77
CA PHE A 287 11.37 -1.26 -6.81
C PHE A 287 11.31 0.26 -7.02
N VAL A 288 11.68 1.07 -6.02
CA VAL A 288 11.66 2.54 -6.10
C VAL A 288 12.51 3.11 -7.25
N PRO A 289 13.69 2.54 -7.61
CA PRO A 289 14.46 3.00 -8.76
C PRO A 289 13.67 3.07 -10.08
N ILE A 290 12.66 2.22 -10.29
CA ILE A 290 11.79 2.30 -11.48
C ILE A 290 11.13 3.68 -11.54
N GLY A 291 10.50 4.10 -10.44
CA GLY A 291 9.84 5.40 -10.34
C GLY A 291 10.81 6.57 -10.46
N SER A 292 11.98 6.46 -9.81
CA SER A 292 13.04 7.47 -9.94
C SER A 292 13.53 7.63 -11.38
N LEU A 293 13.70 6.53 -12.12
CA LEU A 293 14.08 6.59 -13.53
C LEU A 293 12.98 7.19 -14.42
N LEU A 294 11.71 6.90 -14.15
CA LEU A 294 10.60 7.53 -14.88
C LEU A 294 10.52 9.04 -14.63
N VAL A 295 10.72 9.48 -13.39
CA VAL A 295 10.80 10.92 -13.04
C VAL A 295 11.98 11.59 -13.73
N PHE A 296 13.14 10.91 -13.77
CA PHE A 296 14.33 11.37 -14.45
C PHE A 296 14.05 11.53 -15.96
N ALA A 297 13.56 10.47 -16.60
CA ALA A 297 13.26 10.44 -18.04
C ALA A 297 12.24 11.52 -18.45
N LYS A 298 11.24 11.80 -17.61
CA LYS A 298 10.26 12.88 -17.87
C LYS A 298 10.90 14.28 -17.80
N THR A 299 11.85 14.50 -16.89
CA THR A 299 12.34 15.85 -16.56
C THR A 299 13.68 16.19 -17.23
N ILE A 300 14.45 15.18 -17.69
CA ILE A 300 15.82 15.37 -18.20
C ILE A 300 15.88 16.30 -19.42
N ARG A 301 14.86 16.24 -20.29
CA ARG A 301 14.79 17.07 -21.51
C ARG A 301 14.58 18.55 -21.20
N SER A 302 13.97 18.89 -20.07
CA SER A 302 13.72 20.28 -19.69
C SER A 302 14.80 20.83 -18.77
N SER A 303 15.24 20.07 -17.76
CA SER A 303 16.28 20.49 -16.83
C SER A 303 16.97 19.30 -16.18
N PRO A 304 18.24 19.01 -16.54
CA PRO A 304 19.00 17.91 -15.95
C PRO A 304 19.17 18.01 -14.43
N ALA A 305 19.49 19.19 -13.92
CA ALA A 305 19.66 19.41 -12.48
C ALA A 305 18.36 19.14 -11.70
N THR A 306 17.22 19.58 -12.25
CA THR A 306 15.91 19.33 -11.63
C THR A 306 15.53 17.86 -11.70
N ALA A 307 15.83 17.19 -12.82
CA ALA A 307 15.60 15.76 -12.99
C ALA A 307 16.36 14.93 -11.95
N ILE A 308 17.66 15.22 -11.77
CA ILE A 308 18.49 14.57 -10.75
C ILE A 308 17.92 14.83 -9.36
N LYS A 309 17.67 16.11 -9.01
CA LYS A 309 17.15 16.49 -7.69
C LYS A 309 15.85 15.75 -7.34
N ARG A 310 14.90 15.68 -8.27
CA ARG A 310 13.60 15.03 -8.04
C ARG A 310 13.73 13.51 -7.93
N SER A 311 14.53 12.90 -8.80
CA SER A 311 14.67 11.43 -8.87
C SER A 311 15.46 10.89 -7.68
N VAL A 312 16.54 11.58 -7.31
CA VAL A 312 17.33 11.29 -6.10
C VAL A 312 16.52 11.60 -4.86
N GLY A 313 15.79 12.73 -4.83
CA GLY A 313 14.91 13.07 -3.72
C GLY A 313 13.83 12.02 -3.44
N LEU A 314 13.20 11.48 -4.49
CA LEU A 314 12.26 10.37 -4.37
C LEU A 314 12.92 9.13 -3.76
N PHE A 315 14.09 8.72 -4.28
CA PHE A 315 14.81 7.55 -3.80
C PHE A 315 15.24 7.70 -2.33
N LEU A 316 15.86 8.84 -1.98
CA LEU A 316 16.32 9.11 -0.61
C LEU A 316 15.17 9.15 0.39
N ALA A 317 14.02 9.72 0.02
CA ALA A 317 12.84 9.71 0.88
C ALA A 317 12.36 8.29 1.21
N CYS A 318 12.47 7.35 0.27
CA CYS A 318 12.10 5.96 0.47
C CYS A 318 13.19 5.14 1.17
N LEU A 319 14.46 5.52 1.02
CA LEU A 319 15.59 4.88 1.67
C LEU A 319 15.61 5.16 3.18
N LEU A 320 15.17 6.35 3.61
CA LEU A 320 15.12 6.78 5.01
C LEU A 320 14.44 5.76 5.96
N PRO A 321 13.20 5.28 5.73
CA PRO A 321 12.58 4.30 6.61
C PRO A 321 13.34 2.97 6.67
N VAL A 322 13.99 2.56 5.57
CA VAL A 322 14.80 1.34 5.52
C VAL A 322 16.06 1.47 6.37
N LEU A 323 16.76 2.59 6.24
CA LEU A 323 17.97 2.87 7.02
C LEU A 323 17.65 3.02 8.50
N PHE A 324 16.57 3.76 8.81
CA PHE A 324 16.12 3.96 10.18
C PHE A 324 15.80 2.62 10.85
N TRP A 325 15.00 1.76 10.22
CA TRP A 325 14.66 0.45 10.82
C TRP A 325 15.87 -0.45 11.00
N ASN A 326 16.59 -0.72 9.90
CA ASN A 326 17.61 -1.78 9.90
C ASN A 326 18.90 -1.37 10.61
N TYR A 327 19.30 -0.10 10.52
CA TYR A 327 20.59 0.36 11.04
C TYR A 327 20.44 1.19 12.30
N SER A 328 19.54 2.18 12.32
CA SER A 328 19.41 3.05 13.49
C SER A 328 18.70 2.34 14.65
N PHE A 329 17.54 1.73 14.41
CA PHE A 329 16.76 1.09 15.47
C PHE A 329 17.30 -0.30 15.79
N LEU A 330 17.28 -1.23 14.83
CA LEU A 330 17.67 -2.62 15.08
C LEU A 330 19.14 -2.76 15.50
N ARG A 331 20.09 -2.18 14.76
CA ARG A 331 21.52 -2.33 15.08
C ARG A 331 22.04 -1.29 16.08
N GLY A 332 21.44 -0.11 16.14
CA GLY A 332 21.93 1.01 16.94
C GLY A 332 21.24 1.19 18.29
N TYR A 333 19.97 0.77 18.41
CA TYR A 333 19.15 1.01 19.61
C TYR A 333 18.74 -0.29 20.32
N VAL A 334 18.44 -1.35 19.58
CA VAL A 334 18.12 -2.67 20.13
C VAL A 334 19.43 -3.44 20.39
N PRO A 335 19.62 -4.04 21.57
CA PRO A 335 20.80 -4.86 21.87
C PRO A 335 20.68 -6.23 21.18
N LEU A 336 20.95 -6.26 19.88
CA LEU A 336 20.90 -7.51 19.11
C LEU A 336 22.07 -8.44 19.46
N PRO A 337 21.84 -9.76 19.54
CA PRO A 337 22.91 -10.73 19.67
C PRO A 337 23.92 -10.61 18.50
N PRO A 338 25.24 -10.78 18.74
CA PRO A 338 26.27 -10.72 17.69
C PRO A 338 26.06 -11.73 16.56
N HIS A 339 25.29 -12.79 16.80
CA HIS A 339 25.02 -13.89 15.88
C HIS A 339 23.72 -13.71 15.07
N ALA A 340 23.01 -12.58 15.21
CA ALA A 340 21.83 -12.29 14.39
C ALA A 340 22.25 -12.08 12.92
N SER A 341 22.27 -13.16 12.13
CA SER A 341 22.62 -13.10 10.71
C SER A 341 21.44 -12.54 9.91
N LEU A 342 21.56 -11.29 9.49
CA LEU A 342 20.75 -10.72 8.42
C LEU A 342 21.29 -11.37 7.13
N GLY A 343 20.44 -12.14 6.42
CA GLY A 343 20.83 -13.09 5.36
C GLY A 343 21.84 -12.59 4.31
N SER A 344 22.48 -13.52 3.59
CA SER A 344 23.54 -13.17 2.65
C SER A 344 23.02 -12.83 1.25
N ILE A 345 23.83 -12.09 0.51
CA ILE A 345 23.59 -11.78 -0.91
C ILE A 345 24.57 -12.59 -1.73
N HIS A 346 24.06 -13.34 -2.68
CA HIS A 346 24.86 -14.12 -3.61
C HIS A 346 25.31 -13.27 -4.81
N GLY A 347 26.55 -13.48 -5.22
CA GLY A 347 27.09 -12.93 -6.46
C GLY A 347 26.66 -13.72 -7.70
N ILE A 348 27.21 -13.34 -8.84
CA ILE A 348 26.99 -14.05 -10.11
C ILE A 348 27.78 -15.36 -10.07
N THR A 349 27.09 -16.49 -10.22
CA THR A 349 27.66 -17.85 -10.21
C THR A 349 27.66 -18.49 -11.61
N GLU A 350 28.36 -19.61 -11.77
CA GLU A 350 28.27 -20.43 -12.99
C GLU A 350 26.83 -20.90 -13.22
N GLY A 351 26.35 -20.85 -14.47
CA GLY A 351 24.96 -21.20 -14.79
C GLY A 351 23.91 -20.14 -14.39
N TYR A 352 24.34 -18.89 -14.17
CA TYR A 352 23.47 -17.77 -13.77
C TYR A 352 22.19 -17.63 -14.60
N VAL A 353 22.32 -17.60 -15.94
CA VAL A 353 21.17 -17.40 -16.85
C VAL A 353 20.23 -18.61 -16.85
N PRO A 354 20.72 -19.87 -16.99
CA PRO A 354 19.88 -21.05 -16.83
C PRO A 354 19.10 -21.08 -15.50
N HIS A 355 19.74 -20.73 -14.39
CA HIS A 355 19.09 -20.69 -13.09
C HIS A 355 18.00 -19.61 -13.01
N LEU A 356 18.27 -18.41 -13.54
CA LEU A 356 17.28 -17.33 -13.62
C LEU A 356 16.06 -17.72 -14.47
N LEU A 357 16.28 -18.40 -15.61
CA LEU A 357 15.19 -18.90 -16.45
C LEU A 357 14.35 -19.96 -15.71
N GLN A 358 14.99 -20.82 -14.91
CA GLN A 358 14.29 -21.79 -14.06
C GLN A 358 13.46 -21.11 -12.98
N ILE A 359 13.95 -20.02 -12.38
CA ILE A 359 13.19 -19.20 -11.44
C ILE A 359 11.94 -18.64 -12.13
N TYR A 360 12.06 -18.00 -13.29
CA TYR A 360 10.90 -17.46 -14.02
C TYR A 360 9.91 -18.56 -14.44
N LYS A 361 10.40 -19.72 -14.88
CA LYS A 361 9.56 -20.88 -15.16
C LYS A 361 8.76 -21.29 -13.92
N SER A 362 9.41 -21.31 -12.76
CA SER A 362 8.78 -21.64 -11.47
C SER A 362 7.78 -20.57 -11.03
N MET A 363 8.12 -19.27 -11.18
CA MET A 363 7.22 -18.16 -10.91
C MET A 363 5.93 -18.27 -11.73
N ASN A 364 6.03 -18.59 -13.01
CA ASN A 364 4.86 -18.72 -13.87
C ASN A 364 4.02 -19.96 -13.55
N ALA A 365 4.67 -21.11 -13.35
CA ALA A 365 3.99 -22.38 -13.11
C ALA A 365 3.36 -22.49 -11.72
N GLN A 366 4.02 -21.96 -10.68
CA GLN A 366 3.58 -22.10 -9.30
C GLN A 366 2.79 -20.91 -8.77
N VAL A 367 2.86 -19.74 -9.44
CA VAL A 367 2.23 -18.52 -8.93
C VAL A 367 1.39 -17.84 -10.00
N VAL A 368 1.99 -17.33 -11.09
CA VAL A 368 1.29 -16.39 -12.00
C VAL A 368 0.03 -17.00 -12.63
N PHE A 369 0.09 -18.26 -13.05
CA PHE A 369 -1.01 -18.96 -13.72
C PHE A 369 -1.70 -20.00 -12.83
N ASP A 370 -1.47 -19.93 -11.52
CA ASP A 370 -2.16 -20.79 -10.57
C ASP A 370 -3.58 -20.26 -10.31
N ALA A 371 -4.58 -21.08 -10.65
CA ALA A 371 -5.99 -20.75 -10.50
C ALA A 371 -6.42 -20.66 -9.04
N ASP A 372 -5.75 -21.37 -8.13
CA ASP A 372 -6.08 -21.35 -6.70
C ASP A 372 -5.77 -19.99 -6.07
N TYR A 373 -4.76 -19.28 -6.60
CA TYR A 373 -4.37 -17.97 -6.09
C TYR A 373 -5.14 -16.81 -6.72
N TRP A 374 -5.26 -16.80 -8.04
CA TRP A 374 -5.75 -15.62 -8.78
C TRP A 374 -7.02 -15.87 -9.58
N ASN A 375 -7.44 -17.13 -9.70
CA ASN A 375 -8.55 -17.54 -10.55
C ASN A 375 -8.42 -16.92 -11.96
N TYR A 376 -9.42 -16.18 -12.43
CA TYR A 376 -9.40 -15.55 -13.76
C TYR A 376 -8.68 -14.19 -13.81
N ALA A 377 -8.16 -13.65 -12.70
CA ALA A 377 -7.66 -12.27 -12.65
C ALA A 377 -6.49 -12.02 -13.62
N VAL A 378 -5.51 -12.93 -13.67
CA VAL A 378 -4.34 -12.80 -14.56
C VAL A 378 -4.70 -13.11 -16.03
N PRO A 379 -5.41 -14.21 -16.35
CA PRO A 379 -5.85 -14.45 -17.73
C PRO A 379 -6.70 -13.32 -18.33
N ILE A 380 -7.65 -12.77 -17.57
CA ILE A 380 -8.48 -11.63 -18.01
C ILE A 380 -7.60 -10.40 -18.30
N PHE A 381 -6.67 -10.08 -17.39
CA PHE A 381 -5.74 -8.98 -17.60
C PHE A 381 -4.92 -9.15 -18.89
N LEU A 382 -4.34 -10.33 -19.12
CA LEU A 382 -3.53 -10.60 -20.31
C LEU A 382 -4.37 -10.51 -21.59
N PHE A 383 -5.55 -11.12 -21.60
CA PHE A 383 -6.46 -11.06 -22.75
C PHE A 383 -6.85 -9.62 -23.10
N LEU A 384 -7.27 -8.84 -22.11
CA LEU A 384 -7.66 -7.43 -22.31
C LEU A 384 -6.47 -6.56 -22.74
N THR A 385 -5.28 -6.83 -22.20
CA THR A 385 -4.04 -6.12 -22.59
C THR A 385 -3.68 -6.42 -24.04
N VAL A 386 -3.70 -7.69 -24.46
CA VAL A 386 -3.45 -8.10 -25.84
C VAL A 386 -4.47 -7.48 -26.79
N LEU A 387 -5.76 -7.53 -26.44
CA LEU A 387 -6.83 -6.89 -27.21
C LEU A 387 -6.58 -5.38 -27.35
N ASN A 388 -6.20 -4.69 -26.27
CA ASN A 388 -5.92 -3.26 -26.30
C ASN A 388 -4.70 -2.94 -27.18
N VAL A 389 -3.62 -3.72 -27.10
CA VAL A 389 -2.41 -3.52 -27.91
C VAL A 389 -2.67 -3.80 -29.39
N ILE A 390 -3.39 -4.87 -29.73
CA ILE A 390 -3.66 -5.25 -31.13
C ILE A 390 -4.70 -4.34 -31.77
N SER A 391 -5.84 -4.14 -31.12
CA SER A 391 -6.99 -3.44 -31.71
C SER A 391 -6.88 -1.92 -31.58
N PHE A 392 -6.40 -1.40 -30.44
CA PHE A 392 -6.33 0.04 -30.20
C PHE A 392 -4.92 0.62 -30.38
N ARG A 393 -3.89 -0.23 -30.49
CA ARG A 393 -2.46 0.17 -30.61
C ARG A 393 -2.08 1.22 -29.57
N ASP A 394 -2.60 1.01 -28.37
CA ASP A 394 -2.62 2.00 -27.33
C ASP A 394 -1.22 2.25 -26.75
N LYS A 395 -0.90 3.53 -26.58
CA LYS A 395 0.32 3.97 -25.89
C LYS A 395 0.00 4.54 -24.51
N HIS A 396 -1.28 4.76 -24.20
CA HIS A 396 -1.71 5.16 -22.86
C HIS A 396 -1.46 3.99 -21.89
N GLY A 397 -0.91 4.30 -20.72
CA GLY A 397 -0.57 3.29 -19.71
C GLY A 397 0.76 2.54 -19.95
N LEU A 398 1.59 2.95 -20.92
CA LEU A 398 2.91 2.33 -21.13
C LEU A 398 3.80 2.41 -19.88
N SER A 399 3.75 3.51 -19.13
CA SER A 399 4.44 3.66 -17.84
C SER A 399 4.02 2.60 -16.82
N LEU A 400 2.72 2.29 -16.73
CA LEU A 400 2.21 1.22 -15.87
C LEU A 400 2.65 -0.17 -16.35
N LEU A 401 2.70 -0.43 -17.66
CA LEU A 401 3.28 -1.67 -18.19
C LEU A 401 4.77 -1.79 -17.86
N ILE A 402 5.53 -0.69 -17.93
CA ILE A 402 6.93 -0.65 -17.49
C ILE A 402 7.02 -1.01 -16.01
N TRP A 403 6.16 -0.47 -15.16
CA TRP A 403 6.10 -0.87 -13.74
C TRP A 403 5.84 -2.36 -13.56
N ILE A 404 4.80 -2.90 -14.21
CA ILE A 404 4.42 -4.32 -14.10
C ILE A 404 5.59 -5.22 -14.56
N ALA A 405 6.17 -4.92 -15.72
CA ALA A 405 7.28 -5.70 -16.28
C ALA A 405 8.55 -5.59 -15.41
N ALA A 406 8.91 -4.38 -14.98
CA ALA A 406 10.12 -4.15 -14.21
C ALA A 406 10.02 -4.77 -12.80
N VAL A 407 8.87 -4.67 -12.13
CA VAL A 407 8.65 -5.33 -10.83
C VAL A 407 8.71 -6.85 -10.99
N TYR A 408 8.10 -7.42 -12.03
CA TYR A 408 8.19 -8.85 -12.33
C TYR A 408 9.64 -9.31 -12.56
N ILE A 409 10.39 -8.56 -13.37
CA ILE A 409 11.81 -8.86 -13.64
C ILE A 409 12.62 -8.79 -12.35
N LEU A 410 12.46 -7.72 -11.56
CA LEU A 410 13.19 -7.53 -10.30
C LEU A 410 12.89 -8.63 -9.28
N PHE A 411 11.69 -9.22 -9.25
CA PHE A 411 11.42 -10.37 -8.38
C PHE A 411 12.25 -11.60 -8.76
N GLY A 412 12.41 -11.88 -10.05
CA GLY A 412 13.28 -12.98 -10.50
C GLY A 412 14.73 -12.76 -10.07
N LEU A 413 15.23 -11.52 -10.22
CA LEU A 413 16.56 -11.14 -9.74
C LEU A 413 16.66 -11.21 -8.22
N PHE A 414 15.63 -10.77 -7.50
CA PHE A 414 15.59 -10.81 -6.03
C PHE A 414 15.72 -12.24 -5.51
N ILE A 415 14.94 -13.17 -6.06
CA ILE A 415 14.98 -14.60 -5.70
C ILE A 415 16.36 -15.20 -6.00
N GLN A 416 17.01 -14.78 -7.08
CA GLN A 416 18.32 -15.30 -7.44
C GLN A 416 19.44 -14.87 -6.49
N HIS A 417 19.39 -13.65 -5.94
CA HIS A 417 20.52 -13.08 -5.19
C HIS A 417 20.33 -13.06 -3.69
N ILE A 418 19.11 -13.23 -3.16
CA ILE A 418 18.86 -13.04 -1.72
C ILE A 418 18.51 -14.35 -1.05
N ASP A 419 19.27 -14.67 0.00
CA ASP A 419 19.00 -15.83 0.84
C ASP A 419 17.60 -15.82 1.42
N GLY A 420 16.94 -16.99 1.37
CA GLY A 420 15.58 -17.16 1.85
C GLY A 420 14.50 -16.60 0.93
N ALA A 421 14.86 -15.82 -0.11
CA ALA A 421 13.90 -15.40 -1.12
C ALA A 421 13.52 -16.58 -2.01
N ASN A 422 12.23 -16.85 -2.15
CA ASN A 422 11.76 -18.00 -2.92
C ASN A 422 10.42 -17.71 -3.60
N VAL A 423 10.06 -18.57 -4.55
CA VAL A 423 8.83 -18.41 -5.33
C VAL A 423 7.56 -18.55 -4.47
N PRO A 424 7.38 -19.63 -3.66
CA PRO A 424 6.13 -19.87 -2.96
C PRO A 424 5.79 -18.84 -1.87
N TYR A 425 6.80 -18.21 -1.25
CA TYR A 425 6.59 -17.28 -0.15
C TYR A 425 6.90 -15.83 -0.57
N THR A 426 8.03 -15.55 -1.19
CA THR A 426 8.43 -14.16 -1.51
C THR A 426 7.69 -13.64 -2.73
N PHE A 427 7.71 -14.37 -3.85
CA PHE A 427 7.06 -13.90 -5.07
C PHE A 427 5.54 -13.97 -4.97
N ARG A 428 4.97 -15.07 -4.44
CA ARG A 428 3.51 -15.20 -4.25
C ARG A 428 2.92 -14.00 -3.51
N ARG A 429 3.51 -13.64 -2.38
CA ARG A 429 3.06 -12.49 -1.56
C ARG A 429 3.37 -11.15 -2.23
N GLY A 430 4.52 -11.06 -2.90
CA GLY A 430 4.92 -9.91 -3.68
C GLY A 430 4.01 -9.61 -4.88
N PHE A 431 3.32 -10.63 -5.41
CA PHE A 431 2.47 -10.56 -6.59
C PHE A 431 1.25 -9.65 -6.41
N PHE A 432 0.81 -9.39 -5.17
CA PHE A 432 -0.27 -8.43 -4.90
C PHE A 432 0.01 -7.04 -5.47
N LYS A 433 1.30 -6.60 -5.47
CA LYS A 433 1.72 -5.35 -6.12
C LYS A 433 1.36 -5.36 -7.60
N LEU A 434 1.67 -6.46 -8.28
CA LEU A 434 1.43 -6.63 -9.71
C LEU A 434 -0.07 -6.65 -9.99
N LEU A 435 -0.86 -7.39 -9.19
CA LEU A 435 -2.32 -7.43 -9.35
C LEU A 435 -2.97 -6.05 -9.26
N PHE A 436 -2.63 -5.24 -8.26
CA PHE A 436 -3.18 -3.89 -8.18
C PHE A 436 -2.80 -3.07 -9.42
N LEU A 437 -1.53 -3.09 -9.83
CA LEU A 437 -1.08 -2.36 -11.02
C LEU A 437 -1.72 -2.84 -12.32
N MET A 438 -1.96 -4.15 -12.47
CA MET A 438 -2.67 -4.73 -13.61
C MET A 438 -4.05 -4.11 -13.79
N TYR A 439 -4.81 -3.96 -12.70
CA TYR A 439 -6.15 -3.40 -12.73
C TYR A 439 -6.16 -1.87 -12.85
N VAL A 440 -5.16 -1.17 -12.32
CA VAL A 440 -4.96 0.26 -12.64
C VAL A 440 -4.70 0.43 -14.14
N TYR A 441 -3.82 -0.40 -14.72
CA TYR A 441 -3.50 -0.35 -16.14
C TYR A 441 -4.75 -0.49 -16.99
N LEU A 442 -5.62 -1.48 -16.72
CA LEU A 442 -6.88 -1.67 -17.45
C LEU A 442 -7.74 -0.40 -17.43
N GLY A 443 -7.84 0.27 -16.28
CA GLY A 443 -8.54 1.56 -16.16
C GLY A 443 -7.91 2.74 -16.91
N THR A 444 -6.68 2.60 -17.41
CA THR A 444 -6.01 3.62 -18.24
C THR A 444 -6.09 3.34 -19.74
N THR A 445 -6.55 2.15 -20.13
CA THR A 445 -6.55 1.71 -21.54
C THR A 445 -7.59 2.43 -22.41
N SER A 446 -7.26 2.58 -23.68
CA SER A 446 -8.16 3.10 -24.71
C SER A 446 -9.42 2.23 -24.87
N LEU A 447 -9.32 0.90 -24.73
CA LEU A 447 -10.46 -0.01 -24.72
C LEU A 447 -11.50 0.38 -23.65
N PHE A 448 -11.08 0.56 -22.40
CA PHE A 448 -11.99 0.91 -21.32
C PHE A 448 -12.51 2.34 -21.43
N ARG A 449 -11.72 3.28 -21.96
CA ARG A 449 -12.19 4.64 -22.27
C ARG A 449 -13.27 4.64 -23.35
N TRP A 450 -13.08 3.86 -24.41
CA TRP A 450 -14.08 3.68 -25.47
C TRP A 450 -15.38 3.10 -24.91
N LEU A 451 -15.29 2.03 -24.11
CA LEU A 451 -16.44 1.41 -23.47
C LEU A 451 -17.14 2.37 -22.50
N SER A 452 -16.36 3.17 -21.77
CA SER A 452 -16.86 4.22 -20.89
C SER A 452 -17.68 5.26 -21.65
N THR A 453 -17.17 5.78 -22.76
CA THR A 453 -17.90 6.71 -23.63
C THR A 453 -19.18 6.08 -24.18
N TRP A 454 -19.13 4.81 -24.59
CA TRP A 454 -20.32 4.09 -25.05
C TRP A 454 -21.41 4.00 -23.96
N LEU A 455 -21.02 3.66 -22.72
CA LEU A 455 -21.94 3.61 -21.57
C LEU A 455 -22.55 4.99 -21.27
N TYR A 456 -21.75 6.05 -21.26
CA TYR A 456 -22.26 7.41 -21.04
C TYR A 456 -23.28 7.85 -22.09
N ARG A 457 -23.06 7.49 -23.35
CA ARG A 457 -24.02 7.74 -24.44
C ARG A 457 -25.31 6.95 -24.25
N TRP A 458 -25.21 5.69 -23.81
CA TRP A 458 -26.37 4.87 -23.49
C TRP A 458 -27.20 5.46 -22.33
N GLU A 459 -26.55 6.09 -21.34
CA GLU A 459 -27.21 6.83 -20.26
C GLU A 459 -27.82 8.19 -20.70
N GLY A 460 -27.74 8.54 -22.00
CA GLY A 460 -28.27 9.80 -22.53
C GLY A 460 -27.45 11.04 -22.09
N ARG A 461 -26.20 10.84 -21.63
CA ARG A 461 -25.31 11.93 -21.22
C ARG A 461 -24.35 12.27 -22.36
N PRO A 462 -24.29 13.52 -22.83
CA PRO A 462 -23.28 13.92 -23.81
C PRO A 462 -21.87 13.78 -23.21
N ASP A 463 -20.90 13.42 -24.07
CA ASP A 463 -19.49 13.22 -23.71
C ASP A 463 -18.94 14.45 -22.94
N ASN A 464 -18.66 14.30 -21.64
CA ASN A 464 -17.97 15.32 -20.83
C ASN A 464 -16.46 15.44 -21.18
N SER A 465 -15.99 14.79 -22.24
CA SER A 465 -14.59 14.90 -22.70
C SER A 465 -14.21 16.29 -23.22
N THR A 466 -15.15 17.24 -23.27
CA THR A 466 -14.90 18.65 -23.62
C THR A 466 -14.65 19.57 -22.43
N VAL A 467 -14.76 19.10 -21.18
CA VAL A 467 -14.56 19.97 -19.99
C VAL A 467 -13.08 20.09 -19.57
N SER A 468 -12.16 19.25 -20.08
CA SER A 468 -10.74 19.27 -19.67
C SER A 468 -9.78 20.05 -20.59
N VAL A 469 -10.27 20.76 -21.62
CA VAL A 469 -9.40 21.53 -22.56
C VAL A 469 -9.44 23.05 -22.32
N LYS A 470 -10.26 23.57 -21.40
CA LYS A 470 -10.39 25.03 -21.14
C LYS A 470 -9.97 25.52 -19.76
N ALA A 471 -9.21 24.74 -18.99
CA ALA A 471 -8.60 25.20 -17.73
C ALA A 471 -7.07 25.08 -17.82
N GLY A 472 -6.47 25.94 -18.64
CA GLY A 472 -5.03 25.92 -18.93
C GLY A 472 -4.64 27.05 -19.88
N SER A 473 -5.14 28.26 -19.61
CA SER A 473 -4.55 29.52 -20.08
C SER A 473 -4.04 30.27 -18.88
#